data_AF-A0A3D2DJ74-F1
#
_entry.id   AF-A0A3D2DJ74-F1
#
_cell.length_a   1.000
_cell.length_b   1.000
_cell.length_c   1.000
_cell.angle_alpha   90.00
_cell.angle_beta   90.00
_cell.angle_gamma   90.00
#
_symmetry.space_group_name_H-M   'P 1'
#
loop_
_entity.id
_entity.type
_entity.pdbx_description
1 polymer ?
#
loop_
_entity_poly.entity_id
_entity_poly.type
_entity_poly.pdbx_seq_one_letter_code
_entity_poly.pdbx_strand_id
1 'polypeptide(L)' 'MFIADNWKDYEVIDTSCGEKLERWGDYILVRPDPQVIWDTPKNDKRWKHMNGHYHRSSKGGGE' A
#
# COMPACT_ATOMS: atom_id res chain seq x y z
N MET A 1 12.63 1.58 20.43
CA MET A 1 11.87 1.39 19.18
C MET A 1 10.44 1.06 19.58
N PHE A 2 9.46 1.87 19.19
CA PHE A 2 8.05 1.57 19.44
C PHE A 2 7.52 0.80 18.24
N ILE A 3 6.89 -0.35 18.48
CA ILE A 3 6.31 -1.20 17.45
C ILE A 3 4.80 -1.19 17.66
N ALA A 4 4.05 -0.95 16.58
CA ALA A 4 2.60 -1.02 16.61
C ALA A 4 2.16 -2.30 15.89
N ASP A 5 2.02 -3.39 16.66
CA ASP A 5 1.76 -4.76 16.19
C ASP A 5 0.38 -5.32 16.61
N ASN A 6 -0.37 -4.57 17.42
CA ASN A 6 -1.70 -4.98 17.89
C ASN A 6 -2.87 -4.56 16.97
N TRP A 7 -2.58 -4.21 15.72
CA TRP A 7 -3.62 -3.91 14.73
C TRP A 7 -4.29 -5.20 14.27
N LYS A 8 -5.62 -5.26 14.36
CA LYS A 8 -6.43 -6.39 13.86
C LYS A 8 -6.92 -6.17 12.45
N ASP A 9 -7.36 -4.93 12.19
CA ASP A 9 -8.00 -4.55 10.95
C ASP A 9 -7.04 -3.84 9.98
N TYR A 10 -5.78 -3.66 10.36
CA TYR A 10 -4.81 -2.99 9.50
C TYR A 10 -3.49 -3.77 9.45
N GLU A 11 -2.98 -3.98 8.25
CA GLU A 11 -1.63 -4.47 8.03
C GLU A 11 -1.05 -3.94 6.70
N VAL A 12 0.27 -3.73 6.68
CA VAL A 12 1.02 -3.53 5.46
C VAL A 12 1.44 -4.91 4.97
N ILE A 13 0.93 -5.31 3.81
CA ILE A 13 1.17 -6.62 3.22
C ILE A 13 2.49 -6.63 2.46
N ASP A 14 2.71 -5.62 1.62
CA ASP A 14 3.85 -5.54 0.72
C ASP A 14 4.14 -4.08 0.35
N THR A 15 5.38 -3.80 -0.08
CA THR A 15 5.83 -2.47 -0.53
C THR A 15 6.82 -2.61 -1.66
N SER A 16 6.60 -1.89 -2.76
CA SER A 16 7.48 -1.90 -3.92
C SER A 16 7.23 -0.70 -4.83
N CYS A 17 8.29 -0.18 -5.45
CA CYS A 17 8.26 0.86 -6.49
C CYS A 17 7.50 2.14 -6.08
N GLY A 18 7.72 2.64 -4.87
CA GLY A 18 7.01 3.84 -4.39
C GLY A 18 5.56 3.61 -3.98
N GLU A 19 5.15 2.35 -3.83
CA GLU A 19 3.79 1.96 -3.47
C GLU A 19 3.75 0.99 -2.31
N LYS A 20 2.64 1.00 -1.58
CA LYS A 20 2.31 0.07 -0.51
C LYS A 20 0.98 -0.61 -0.74
N LEU A 21 0.96 -1.90 -0.47
CA LEU A 21 -0.21 -2.76 -0.47
C LEU A 21 -0.66 -2.94 0.99
N GLU A 22 -1.86 -2.47 1.31
CA GLU A 22 -2.40 -2.44 2.66
C GLU A 22 -3.73 -3.19 2.74
N ARG A 23 -3.99 -3.87 3.86
CA ARG A 23 -5.33 -4.35 4.21
C ARG A 23 -5.94 -3.43 5.24
N TRP A 24 -7.21 -3.06 5.02
CA TRP A 24 -8.06 -2.27 5.89
C TRP A 24 -9.39 -3.01 6.09
N GLY A 25 -9.50 -3.77 7.17
CA GLY A 25 -10.60 -4.72 7.40
C GLY A 25 -10.62 -5.75 6.28
N ASP A 26 -11.69 -5.71 5.48
CA ASP A 26 -11.92 -6.58 4.32
C ASP A 26 -11.42 -5.98 3.00
N TYR A 27 -10.90 -4.74 3.03
CA TYR A 27 -10.47 -4.02 1.82
C TYR A 27 -8.95 -4.09 1.63
N ILE A 28 -8.54 -4.29 0.39
CA ILE A 28 -7.16 -4.22 -0.08
C ILE A 28 -6.96 -2.93 -0.85
N LEU A 29 -6.01 -2.10 -0.43
CA LEU A 29 -5.72 -0.82 -1.05
C LEU A 29 -4.26 -0.76 -1.51
N VAL A 30 -4.03 -0.11 -2.64
CA VAL A 30 -2.69 0.32 -3.07
C VAL A 30 -2.59 1.82 -2.95
N ARG A 31 -1.57 2.30 -2.22
CA ARG A 31 -1.32 3.73 -2.02
C ARG A 31 0.12 4.10 -2.32
N PRO A 32 0.38 5.34 -2.77
CA PRO A 32 1.72 5.82 -3.06
C PRO A 32 2.41 6.22 -1.76
N ASP A 33 3.56 5.61 -1.51
CA ASP A 33 4.41 5.87 -0.37
C ASP A 33 5.81 6.26 -0.83
N PRO A 34 6.18 7.55 -0.77
CA PRO A 34 7.46 8.04 -1.28
C PRO A 34 8.66 7.54 -0.47
N GLN A 35 8.43 6.91 0.68
CA GLN A 35 9.50 6.31 1.48
C GLN A 35 9.87 4.90 0.98
N VAL A 36 9.03 4.28 0.15
CA VAL A 36 9.30 2.98 -0.49
C VAL A 36 10.21 3.20 -1.69
N ILE A 37 11.52 3.22 -1.44
CA ILE A 37 12.54 3.51 -2.46
C ILE A 37 13.10 2.27 -3.19
N TRP A 38 12.70 1.08 -2.76
CA TRP A 38 13.14 -0.19 -3.36
C TRP A 38 12.18 -0.68 -4.44
N ASP A 39 12.74 -1.44 -5.39
CA ASP A 39 12.01 -2.08 -6.48
C ASP A 39 12.13 -3.60 -6.33
N THR A 40 11.02 -4.24 -6.00
CA THR A 40 10.90 -5.69 -5.81
C THR A 40 9.74 -6.24 -6.64
N PRO A 41 9.82 -7.50 -7.12
CA PRO A 41 8.71 -8.11 -7.85
C PRO A 41 7.43 -8.17 -7.00
N LYS A 42 6.34 -7.61 -7.52
CA LYS A 42 5.00 -7.62 -6.92
C LYS A 42 4.34 -9.00 -7.06
N ASN A 43 4.86 -9.98 -6.31
CA ASN A 43 4.44 -11.38 -6.39
C ASN A 43 3.07 -11.64 -5.74
N ASP A 44 2.64 -10.79 -4.80
CA ASP A 44 1.34 -10.94 -4.18
C ASP A 44 0.20 -10.67 -5.19
N LYS A 45 -0.74 -11.60 -5.30
CA LYS A 45 -1.87 -11.48 -6.24
C LYS A 45 -2.76 -10.27 -5.94
N ARG A 46 -2.74 -9.79 -4.69
CA ARG A 46 -3.51 -8.63 -4.21
C ARG A 46 -3.07 -7.33 -4.87
N TRP A 47 -1.84 -7.23 -5.39
CA TRP A 47 -1.43 -6.11 -6.26
C TRP A 47 -2.28 -5.98 -7.52
N LYS A 48 -2.87 -7.08 -8.01
CA LYS A 48 -3.74 -7.11 -9.19
C LYS A 48 -5.23 -7.18 -8.85
N HIS A 49 -5.57 -7.47 -7.59
CA HIS A 49 -6.94 -7.67 -7.09
C HIS A 49 -7.24 -6.74 -5.91
N MET A 50 -6.74 -5.51 -5.95
CA MET A 50 -7.03 -4.48 -4.97
C MET A 50 -8.45 -3.93 -5.15
N ASN A 51 -9.07 -3.51 -4.05
CA ASN A 51 -10.36 -2.82 -4.06
C ASN A 51 -10.23 -1.37 -4.49
N GLY A 52 -9.06 -0.74 -4.28
CA GLY A 52 -8.80 0.63 -4.69
C GLY A 52 -7.32 0.92 -4.84
N HIS A 53 -7.01 1.78 -5.82
CA HIS A 53 -5.66 2.29 -6.06
C HIS A 53 -5.72 3.81 -6.03
N TYR A 54 -4.98 4.42 -5.11
CA TYR A 54 -4.85 5.87 -5.08
C TYR A 54 -3.70 6.32 -5.98
N HIS A 55 -4.01 7.09 -7.02
CA HIS A 55 -3.00 7.75 -7.83
C HIS A 55 -2.84 9.20 -7.39
N ARG A 56 -1.60 9.60 -7.03
CA ARG A 56 -1.32 11.01 -6.75
C ARG A 56 -1.33 11.79 -8.07
N SER A 57 -2.19 12.81 -8.14
CA SER A 57 -2.13 13.80 -9.21
C SER A 57 -0.89 14.68 -9.05
N SER A 58 -0.31 15.05 -10.19
CA SER A 58 0.83 15.98 -10.29
C SER A 58 0.51 17.40 -9.81
N LYS A 59 -0.78 17.76 -9.65
CA LYS A 59 -1.22 19.09 -9.19
C LYS A 59 -1.39 19.23 -7.67
N GLY A 60 -1.15 18.16 -6.90
CA GLY A 60 -1.39 18.15 -5.46
C GLY A 60 -2.84 17.81 -5.12
N GLY A 61 -3.12 16.51 -5.02
CA GLY A 61 -4.46 15.94 -4.83
C GLY A 61 -4.54 14.56 -5.48
N GLY A 62 -5.47 13.70 -5.08
CA GLY A 62 -5.69 12.41 -5.75
C GLY A 62 -6.46 12.61 -7.04
N GLU A 63 -6.27 11.72 -8.02
CA GLU A 63 -7.13 11.65 -9.22
C GLU A 63 -8.50 11.04 -8.89
#